data_AF-A0A1V6K4D6-F1
#
_entry.id   AF-A0A1V6K4D6-F1
#
_cell.length_a   1.000
_cell.length_b   1.000
_cell.length_c   1.000
_cell.angle_alpha   90.00
_cell.angle_beta   90.00
_cell.angle_gamma   90.00
#
_symmetry.space_group_name_H-M   'P 1'
#
loop_
_entity.id
_entity.type
_entity.pdbx_description
1 polymer ?
#
loop_
_entity_poly.entity_id
_entity_poly.type
_entity_poly.pdbx_seq_one_letter_code
_entity_poly.pdbx_strand_id
1 'polypeptide(L)'
;MAIGSSQANSRTMLSLLTPRDRQAEFFGFYTLTGRLSSIIGPILYGWIAHQTGDIRYSVLSLIFFFVIGWILLQSVQLQEGIEQAKVNEE
;
A
#
# COMPACT_ATOMS: atom_id res chain seq x y z
N MET A 1 14.80 -11.19 -1.52
CA MET A 1 15.28 -10.05 -2.32
C MET A 1 14.17 -9.12 -2.82
N ALA A 2 12.91 -9.54 -2.96
CA ALA A 2 11.82 -8.69 -3.48
C ALA A 2 11.20 -7.67 -2.50
N ILE A 3 11.28 -7.91 -1.17
CA ILE A 3 10.65 -7.02 -0.18
C ILE A 3 11.40 -5.68 -0.09
N GLY A 4 12.73 -5.71 -0.07
CA GLY A 4 13.55 -4.50 0.01
C GLY A 4 13.42 -3.61 -1.23
N SER A 5 13.41 -4.21 -2.43
CA SER A 5 13.22 -3.47 -3.69
C SER A 5 11.84 -2.84 -3.78
N SER A 6 10.78 -3.57 -3.42
CA SER A 6 9.40 -3.05 -3.45
C SER A 6 9.18 -1.93 -2.42
N GLN A 7 9.76 -2.08 -1.22
CA GLN A 7 9.69 -1.06 -0.18
C GLN A 7 10.49 0.20 -0.53
N ALA A 8 11.68 0.04 -1.13
CA ALA A 8 12.46 1.16 -1.64
C ALA A 8 11.71 1.89 -2.76
N ASN A 9 11.15 1.15 -3.72
CA ASN A 9 10.39 1.72 -4.83
C ASN A 9 9.17 2.51 -4.36
N SER A 10 8.39 1.95 -3.42
CA SER A 10 7.21 2.62 -2.85
C SER A 10 7.56 3.94 -2.17
N ARG A 11 8.67 3.97 -1.41
CA ARG A 11 9.14 5.18 -0.73
C ARG A 11 9.64 6.25 -1.73
N THR A 12 10.32 5.83 -2.79
CA THR A 12 10.76 6.73 -3.86
C THR A 12 9.55 7.33 -4.60
N MET A 13 8.57 6.50 -5.00
CA MET A 13 7.34 6.96 -5.64
C MET A 13 6.59 7.96 -4.78
N LEU A 14 6.43 7.68 -3.47
CA LEU A 14 5.80 8.60 -2.53
C LEU A 14 6.55 9.94 -2.50
N SER A 15 7.88 9.93 -2.44
CA SER A 15 8.67 11.17 -2.40
C SER A 15 8.51 12.03 -3.66
N LEU A 16 8.34 11.40 -4.82
CA LEU A 16 8.14 12.09 -6.11
C LEU A 16 6.73 12.65 -6.29
N LEU A 17 5.72 12.00 -5.69
CA LEU A 17 4.31 12.40 -5.74
C LEU A 17 3.94 13.44 -4.68
N THR A 18 4.79 13.65 -3.68
CA THR A 18 4.46 14.48 -2.53
C THR A 18 4.95 15.93 -2.72
N PRO A 19 4.06 16.94 -2.70
CA PRO A 19 4.46 18.34 -2.75
C PRO A 19 5.25 18.73 -1.48
N ARG A 20 6.25 19.61 -1.65
CA ARG A 20 7.20 19.95 -0.56
C ARG A 20 6.52 20.52 0.67
N ASP A 21 5.44 21.27 0.49
CA ASP A 21 4.70 21.93 1.56
C ASP A 21 3.82 20.97 2.40
N ARG A 22 3.57 19.74 1.93
CA ARG A 22 2.75 18.74 2.65
C ARG A 22 3.49 17.43 2.89
N GLN A 23 4.82 17.46 2.87
CA GLN A 23 5.63 16.26 2.96
C GLN A 23 5.37 15.44 4.24
N ALA A 24 5.17 16.11 5.37
CA ALA A 24 4.87 15.45 6.64
C ALA A 24 3.49 14.75 6.64
N GLU A 25 2.49 15.31 5.97
CA GLU A 25 1.14 14.75 5.93
C GLU A 25 1.11 13.45 5.10
N PHE A 26 1.66 13.48 3.89
CA PHE A 26 1.72 12.29 3.01
C PHE A 26 2.57 11.15 3.61
N PHE A 27 3.74 11.46 4.19
CA PHE A 27 4.55 10.44 4.88
C PHE A 27 3.87 9.93 6.17
N GLY A 28 3.11 10.77 6.86
CA GLY A 28 2.27 10.39 7.99
C GLY A 28 1.19 9.39 7.58
N PHE A 29 0.45 9.68 6.51
CA PHE A 29 -0.57 8.78 5.95
C PHE A 29 0.02 7.44 5.47
N TYR A 30 1.16 7.46 4.78
CA TYR A 30 1.84 6.23 4.36
C TYR A 30 2.19 5.34 5.56
N THR A 31 2.75 5.93 6.62
CA THR A 31 3.13 5.21 7.84
C THR A 31 1.90 4.66 8.58
N LEU A 32 0.83 5.46 8.67
CA LEU A 32 -0.43 5.04 9.29
C LEU A 32 -1.05 3.87 8.52
N THR A 33 -1.09 3.94 7.20
CA THR A 33 -1.61 2.88 6.32
C THR A 33 -0.83 1.58 6.49
N GLY A 34 0.50 1.65 6.58
CA GLY A 34 1.35 0.48 6.86
C GLY A 34 1.09 -0.15 8.23
N ARG A 35 0.85 0.68 9.27
CA ARG A 35 0.48 0.20 10.60
C ARG A 35 -0.90 -0.46 10.61
N LEU A 36 -1.89 0.18 9.98
CA LEU A 36 -3.24 -0.38 9.84
C LEU A 36 -3.21 -1.72 9.12
N SER A 37 -2.45 -1.82 8.02
CA SER A 37 -2.30 -3.08 7.27
C SER A 37 -1.71 -4.20 8.13
N SER A 38 -0.73 -3.88 8.96
CA SER A 38 -0.11 -4.84 9.90
C SER A 38 -1.05 -5.32 11.00
N ILE A 39 -2.10 -4.55 11.34
CA ILE A 39 -3.10 -4.92 12.34
C ILE A 39 -4.27 -5.67 11.68
N ILE A 40 -4.78 -5.12 10.59
CA ILE A 40 -5.94 -5.64 9.85
C ILE A 40 -5.63 -7.01 9.22
N GLY A 41 -4.42 -7.20 8.69
CA GLY A 41 -4.02 -8.46 8.04
C GLY A 41 -4.15 -9.69 8.95
N PRO A 42 -3.49 -9.71 10.13
CA PRO A 42 -3.62 -10.80 11.09
C PRO A 42 -5.04 -11.00 11.62
N ILE A 43 -5.79 -9.91 11.84
CA ILE A 43 -7.19 -9.99 12.31
C ILE A 43 -8.07 -10.68 11.26
N LEU A 44 -8.01 -10.25 10.00
CA LEU A 44 -8.74 -10.89 8.90
C LEU A 44 -8.31 -12.34 8.71
N TYR A 45 -7.00 -12.61 8.71
CA TYR A 45 -6.48 -13.95 8.57
C TYR A 45 -6.99 -14.88 9.68
N GLY A 46 -6.92 -14.42 10.94
CA GLY A 46 -7.41 -15.15 12.10
C GLY A 46 -8.92 -15.36 12.07
N TRP A 47 -9.68 -14.37 11.62
CA TRP A 47 -11.14 -14.47 11.48
C TRP A 47 -11.53 -15.50 10.41
N ILE A 48 -10.88 -15.48 9.25
CA ILE A 48 -11.13 -16.45 8.17
C ILE A 48 -10.70 -17.85 8.59
N ALA A 49 -9.56 -17.98 9.29
CA ALA A 49 -9.08 -19.24 9.84
C ALA A 49 -10.04 -19.83 10.86
N HIS A 50 -10.55 -19.00 11.78
CA HIS A 50 -11.51 -19.42 12.79
C HIS A 50 -12.81 -19.91 12.16
N GLN A 51 -13.29 -19.20 11.14
CA GLN A 51 -14.59 -19.51 10.55
C GLN A 51 -14.58 -20.70 9.59
N THR A 52 -13.45 -20.90 8.88
CA THR A 52 -13.33 -22.01 7.93
C THR A 52 -12.78 -23.27 8.57
N GLY A 53 -12.06 -23.16 9.69
CA GLY A 53 -11.39 -24.28 10.36
C GLY A 53 -10.20 -24.88 9.60
N ASP A 54 -9.95 -24.44 8.36
CA ASP A 54 -8.87 -24.89 7.49
C ASP A 54 -8.03 -23.70 7.02
N ILE A 55 -6.73 -23.77 7.29
CA ILE A 55 -5.71 -22.75 6.99
C ILE A 55 -5.62 -22.47 5.48
N ARG A 56 -5.98 -23.43 4.62
CA ARG A 56 -5.92 -23.28 3.16
C ARG A 56 -6.75 -22.10 2.67
N TYR A 57 -7.94 -21.89 3.25
CA TYR A 57 -8.81 -20.79 2.86
C TYR A 57 -8.29 -19.43 3.36
N SER A 58 -7.59 -19.41 4.50
CA SER A 58 -6.90 -18.21 5.00
C SER A 58 -5.72 -17.80 4.11
N VAL A 59 -5.01 -18.77 3.53
CA VAL A 59 -3.94 -18.47 2.55
C VAL A 59 -4.52 -17.95 1.23
N LEU A 60 -5.68 -18.47 0.81
CA LEU A 60 -6.39 -17.97 -0.38
C LEU A 60 -6.81 -16.50 -0.25
N SER A 61 -7.22 -16.05 0.95
CA SER A 61 -7.55 -14.63 1.15
C SER A 61 -6.32 -13.73 0.97
N LEU A 62 -5.12 -14.23 1.30
CA LEU A 62 -3.87 -13.50 1.07
C LEU A 62 -3.62 -13.29 -0.42
N ILE A 63 -3.84 -14.33 -1.24
CA ILE A 63 -3.74 -14.25 -2.70
C ILE A 63 -4.75 -13.24 -3.23
N PHE A 64 -5.99 -13.26 -2.73
CA PHE A 64 -7.02 -12.30 -3.10
C PHE A 64 -6.61 -10.85 -2.82
N PHE A 65 -6.04 -10.56 -1.64
CA PHE A 65 -5.49 -9.23 -1.33
C PHE A 65 -4.35 -8.82 -2.27
N PHE A 66 -3.46 -9.75 -2.62
CA PHE A 66 -2.39 -9.49 -3.58
C PHE A 66 -2.92 -9.15 -4.97
N VAL A 67 -3.94 -9.86 -5.45
CA VAL A 67 -4.57 -9.60 -6.76
C VAL A 67 -5.26 -8.23 -6.76
N ILE A 68 -6.00 -7.89 -5.71
CA ILE A 68 -6.62 -6.57 -5.58
C ILE A 68 -5.55 -5.47 -5.57
N GLY A 69 -4.50 -5.64 -4.76
CA GLY A 69 -3.39 -4.68 -4.70
C GLY A 69 -2.70 -4.50 -6.05
N TRP A 70 -2.52 -5.59 -6.80
CA TRP A 70 -1.95 -5.56 -8.14
C TRP A 70 -2.81 -4.76 -9.13
N ILE A 71 -4.13 -5.01 -9.16
CA ILE A 71 -5.07 -4.29 -10.03
C ILE A 71 -5.10 -2.79 -9.68
N LEU A 72 -5.14 -2.45 -8.39
CA LEU A 72 -5.10 -1.06 -7.94
C LEU A 72 -3.81 -0.36 -8.37
N LEU A 73 -2.67 -1.05 -8.30
CA LEU A 73 -1.38 -0.50 -8.70
C LEU A 73 -1.34 -0.16 -10.20
N GLN A 74 -2.05 -0.91 -11.05
CA GLN A 74 -2.15 -0.59 -12.48
C GLN A 74 -2.93 0.70 -12.76
N SER A 75 -3.79 1.15 -11.84
CA SER A 75 -4.53 2.41 -11.98
C SER A 75 -3.71 3.63 -11.55
N VAL A 76 -2.53 3.44 -10.97
CA VAL A 76 -1.68 4.55 -10.53
C VAL A 76 -0.88 5.12 -11.70
N GLN A 77 -1.28 6.28 -12.18
CA GLN A 77 -0.56 7.04 -13.21
C GLN A 77 0.49 7.94 -12.56
N LEU A 78 1.74 7.46 -12.54
CA LEU A 78 2.83 8.16 -11.86
C LEU A 78 3.19 9.50 -12.51
N GLN A 79 3.07 9.61 -13.84
CA GLN A 79 3.43 10.82 -14.59
C GLN A 79 2.50 11.99 -14.27
N GLU A 80 1.17 11.77 -14.30
CA GLU A 80 0.19 12.81 -13.96
C GLU A 80 0.31 13.26 -12.49
N GLY A 81 0.57 12.33 -11.57
CA GLY A 81 0.74 12.67 -10.16
C GLY A 81 1.97 13.54 -9.88
N ILE A 82 3.07 13.35 -10.62
CA ILE A 82 4.27 14.18 -10.49
C ILE A 82 4.03 15.59 -11.05
N GLU A 83 3.28 15.71 -12.17
CA GLU A 83 2.93 17.03 -12.71
C GLU A 83 2.01 17.79 -11.76
N GLN A 84 1.01 17.15 -11.18
CA GLN A 84 0.12 17.77 -10.19
C GLN A 84 0.83 18.20 -8.90
N ALA A 85 1.85 17.46 -8.47
CA ALA A 85 2.68 17.84 -7.33
C ALA A 85 3.49 19.12 -7.61
N LYS A 86 3.98 19.30 -8.84
CA LYS A 86 4.72 20.50 -9.26
C LYS A 86 3.81 21.71 -9.52
N VAL A 87 2.62 21.50 -10.09
CA VAL A 87 1.67 22.59 -10.38
C VAL A 87 1.13 23.24 -9.10
N ASN A 88 1.03 22.50 -7.98
CA ASN A 88 0.68 23.08 -6.68
C ASN A 88 1.87 23.74 -5.94
N GLU A 89 3.10 23.70 -6.50
CA GLU A 89 4.25 24.43 -5.97
C GLU A 89 4.40 25.85 -6.56
N GLU A 90 3.73 26.16 -7.68
CA GLU A 90 3.62 27.52 -8.26
C GLU A 90 2.40 28.27 -7.73
#